data_AF-A0A7S4HTW0-F1
#
_entry.id   AF-A0A7S4HTW0-F1
#
_cell.length_a   1.000
_cell.length_b   1.000
_cell.length_c   1.000
_cell.angle_alpha   90.00
_cell.angle_beta   90.00
_cell.angle_gamma   90.00
#
_symmetry.space_group_name_H-M   'P 1'
#
loop_
_entity.id
_entity.type
_entity.pdbx_description
1 polymer ?
#
loop_
_entity_poly.entity_id
_entity_poly.type
_entity_poly.pdbx_seq_one_letter_code
_entity_poly.pdbx_strand_id
1 'polypeptide(L)'
;IGLLPLLMYQSERERNNHVQSKILQTIPELASHPQMLVPVYKSIAPLVNNSAVAPFALRLLCRLWKKQDRSFRKFRDVLLSLASKKHSNEEIKLSVAVCIRDICMEGPSRGSEFIS
;
A
#
# COMPACT_ATOMS: atom_id res chain seq x y z
N ILE A 1 16.75 9.19 -12.93
CA ILE A 1 16.23 7.81 -12.71
C ILE A 1 16.10 7.64 -11.20
N GLY A 2 14.88 7.53 -10.68
CA GLY A 2 14.60 7.72 -9.25
C GLY A 2 15.04 6.54 -8.37
N LEU A 3 15.39 6.83 -7.11
CA LEU A 3 15.64 5.81 -6.07
C LEU A 3 14.43 4.90 -5.81
N LEU A 4 13.22 5.38 -6.09
CA LEU A 4 11.96 4.65 -5.84
C LEU A 4 11.88 3.30 -6.59
N PRO A 5 12.06 3.24 -7.94
CA PRO A 5 12.08 1.96 -8.65
C PRO A 5 13.25 1.05 -8.24
N LEU A 6 14.39 1.59 -7.80
CA LEU A 6 15.53 0.79 -7.32
C LEU A 6 15.23 0.14 -5.96
N LEU A 7 14.62 0.87 -5.03
CA LEU A 7 14.20 0.34 -3.73
C LEU A 7 13.08 -0.69 -3.89
N MET A 8 12.17 -0.48 -4.84
CA MET A 8 11.15 -1.47 -5.19
C MET A 8 11.76 -2.74 -5.79
N TYR A 9 12.70 -2.59 -6.73
CA TYR A 9 13.42 -3.71 -7.33
C TYR A 9 14.28 -4.49 -6.31
N GLN A 10 14.91 -3.80 -5.36
CA GLN A 10 15.63 -4.46 -4.26
C GLN A 10 14.67 -5.19 -3.32
N SER A 11 13.52 -4.59 -2.98
CA SER A 11 12.50 -5.23 -2.13
C SER A 11 11.95 -6.54 -2.72
N GLU A 12 11.88 -6.67 -4.05
CA GLU A 12 11.45 -7.92 -4.70
C GLU A 12 12.53 -9.01 -4.68
N ARG A 13 13.81 -8.62 -4.54
CA ARG A 13 14.96 -9.54 -4.53
C ARG A 13 15.39 -9.95 -3.13
N GLU A 14 15.00 -9.20 -2.12
CA GLU A 14 15.32 -9.49 -0.72
C GLU A 14 14.49 -10.66 -0.18
N ARG A 15 15.16 -11.77 0.14
CA ARG A 15 14.53 -12.95 0.76
C ARG A 15 14.32 -12.80 2.26
N ASN A 16 14.95 -11.78 2.86
CA ASN A 16 14.81 -11.50 4.28
C ASN A 16 13.63 -10.54 4.50
N ASN A 17 12.52 -11.09 5.02
CA ASN A 17 11.29 -10.35 5.34
C ASN A 17 11.54 -9.10 6.22
N HIS A 18 12.58 -9.12 7.06
CA HIS A 18 12.91 -8.00 7.94
C HIS A 18 13.54 -6.84 7.16
N VAL A 19 14.45 -7.15 6.22
CA VAL A 19 15.10 -6.17 5.34
C VAL A 19 14.11 -5.63 4.33
N GLN A 20 13.27 -6.50 3.76
CA GLN A 20 12.18 -6.12 2.87
C GLN A 20 11.20 -5.14 3.55
N SER A 21 10.79 -5.44 4.79
CA SER A 21 9.92 -4.54 5.57
C SER A 21 10.57 -3.18 5.79
N LYS A 22 11.89 -3.14 6.04
CA LYS A 22 12.67 -1.92 6.29
C LYS A 22 12.85 -1.06 5.03
N ILE A 23 13.11 -1.69 3.88
CA ILE A 23 13.13 -1.00 2.57
C ILE A 23 11.75 -0.45 2.21
N LEU A 24 10.68 -1.20 2.51
CA LEU A 24 9.31 -0.72 2.32
C LEU A 24 8.92 0.38 3.34
N GLN A 25 9.64 0.51 4.46
CA GLN A 25 9.40 1.56 5.47
C GLN A 25 10.00 2.90 5.05
N THR A 26 11.10 2.91 4.30
CA THR A 26 11.76 4.14 3.84
C THR A 26 11.04 4.83 2.69
N ILE A 27 10.22 4.10 1.91
CA ILE A 27 9.44 4.68 0.79
C ILE A 27 8.38 5.70 1.28
N PRO A 28 7.56 5.41 2.29
CA PRO A 28 6.66 6.39 2.90
C PRO A 28 7.39 7.55 3.62
N GLU A 29 8.62 7.35 4.10
CA GLU A 29 9.41 8.41 4.73
C GLU A 29 9.81 9.50 3.72
N LEU A 30 10.04 9.13 2.45
CA LEU A 30 10.20 10.09 1.35
C LEU A 30 8.92 10.92 1.08
N ALA A 31 7.76 10.42 1.51
CA ALA A 31 6.49 11.14 1.47
C ALA A 31 6.20 11.92 2.76
N SER A 32 7.19 12.22 3.60
CA SER A 32 6.97 13.04 4.80
C SER A 32 6.60 14.49 4.46
N HIS A 33 7.08 15.01 3.33
CA HIS A 33 6.71 16.35 2.86
C HIS A 33 5.37 16.32 2.10
N PRO A 34 4.41 17.23 2.37
CA PRO A 34 3.12 17.23 1.70
C PRO A 34 3.24 17.31 0.17
N GLN A 35 4.21 18.02 -0.38
CA GLN A 35 4.35 18.10 -1.84
C GLN A 35 4.70 16.75 -2.51
N MET A 36 5.23 15.79 -1.74
CA MET A 36 5.62 14.48 -2.23
C MET A 36 4.47 13.47 -2.33
N LEU A 37 3.29 13.78 -1.77
CA LEU A 37 2.16 12.84 -1.82
C LEU A 37 1.72 12.52 -3.24
N VAL A 38 1.49 13.54 -4.05
CA VAL A 38 0.94 13.37 -5.40
C VAL A 38 1.92 12.60 -6.29
N PRO A 39 3.23 12.94 -6.34
CA PRO A 39 4.23 12.14 -7.05
C PRO A 39 4.31 10.70 -6.56
N VAL A 40 4.42 10.48 -5.25
CA VAL A 40 4.57 9.13 -4.67
C VAL A 40 3.33 8.28 -4.93
N TYR A 41 2.14 8.85 -4.73
CA TYR A 41 0.88 8.17 -5.03
C TYR A 41 0.79 7.80 -6.52
N LYS A 42 1.13 8.74 -7.43
CA LYS A 42 1.10 8.49 -8.88
C LYS A 42 2.09 7.40 -9.33
N SER A 43 3.22 7.25 -8.64
CA SER A 43 4.18 6.17 -8.92
C SER A 43 3.70 4.80 -8.43
N ILE A 44 3.00 4.74 -7.30
CA ILE A 44 2.59 3.47 -6.68
C ILE A 44 1.24 2.97 -7.22
N ALA A 45 0.26 3.86 -7.40
CA ALA A 45 -1.10 3.50 -7.82
C ALA A 45 -1.20 2.57 -9.05
N PRO A 46 -0.45 2.78 -10.17
CA PRO A 46 -0.54 1.88 -11.32
C PRO A 46 -0.04 0.46 -11.04
N LEU A 47 0.83 0.28 -10.04
CA LEU A 47 1.41 -1.03 -9.69
C LEU A 47 0.37 -1.97 -9.07
N VAL A 48 -0.72 -1.44 -8.54
CA VAL A 48 -1.84 -2.24 -8.01
C VAL A 48 -2.51 -3.09 -9.09
N ASN A 49 -2.39 -2.72 -10.37
CA ASN A 49 -2.96 -3.48 -11.48
C ASN A 49 -2.11 -4.69 -11.89
N ASN A 50 -0.87 -4.81 -11.41
CA ASN A 50 0.01 -5.93 -11.71
C ASN A 50 -0.02 -6.92 -10.53
N SER A 51 -0.58 -8.12 -10.75
CA SER A 51 -0.81 -9.12 -9.70
C SER A 51 0.45 -9.59 -8.97
N ALA A 52 1.63 -9.49 -9.59
CA ALA A 52 2.90 -9.85 -8.94
C ALA A 52 3.33 -8.81 -7.89
N VAL A 53 3.02 -7.53 -8.11
CA VAL A 53 3.47 -6.42 -7.24
C VAL A 53 2.34 -5.72 -6.51
N ALA A 54 1.08 -6.07 -6.82
CA ALA A 54 -0.13 -5.55 -6.18
C ALA A 54 -0.13 -5.68 -4.65
N PRO A 55 0.31 -6.81 -4.03
CA PRO A 55 0.39 -6.91 -2.56
C PRO A 55 1.25 -5.80 -1.95
N PHE A 56 2.41 -5.55 -2.57
CA PHE A 56 3.37 -4.56 -2.13
C PHE A 56 2.86 -3.14 -2.34
N ALA A 57 2.33 -2.86 -3.54
CA ALA A 57 1.75 -1.56 -3.88
C ALA A 57 0.62 -1.19 -2.92
N LEU A 58 -0.25 -2.15 -2.58
CA LEU A 58 -1.35 -1.92 -1.65
C LEU A 58 -0.86 -1.56 -0.24
N ARG A 59 0.12 -2.30 0.29
CA ARG A 59 0.73 -2.01 1.60
C ARG A 59 1.41 -0.64 1.63
N LEU A 60 2.07 -0.25 0.53
CA LEU A 60 2.68 1.08 0.40
C LEU A 60 1.63 2.20 0.41
N LEU A 61 0.52 2.04 -0.32
CA LEU A 61 -0.58 3.00 -0.29
C LEU A 61 -1.24 3.10 1.10
N CYS A 62 -1.38 1.97 1.81
CA CYS A 62 -1.89 1.95 3.18
C CYS A 62 -1.01 2.76 4.13
N ARG A 63 0.31 2.56 4.07
CA ARG A 63 1.28 3.34 4.87
C ARG A 63 1.29 4.82 4.50
N LEU A 64 1.18 5.13 3.21
CA LEU A 64 1.10 6.50 2.72
C LEU A 64 -0.13 7.22 3.28
N TRP A 65 -1.28 6.55 3.30
CA TRP A 65 -2.49 7.05 3.95
C TRP A 65 -2.28 7.29 5.44
N LYS A 66 -1.69 6.34 6.19
CA LYS A 66 -1.41 6.53 7.62
C LYS A 66 -0.55 7.76 7.92
N LYS A 67 0.40 8.08 7.02
CA LYS A 67 1.21 9.30 7.14
C LYS A 67 0.47 10.56 6.70
N GLN A 68 -0.43 10.44 5.72
CA GLN A 68 -1.15 11.56 5.13
C GLN A 68 -2.62 11.23 4.89
N ASP A 69 -3.47 11.61 5.85
CA ASP A 69 -4.88 11.22 5.85
C ASP A 69 -5.64 11.64 4.58
N ARG A 70 -5.20 12.72 3.92
CA ARG A 70 -5.79 13.21 2.66
C ARG A 70 -5.72 12.23 1.49
N SER A 71 -4.90 11.18 1.53
CA SER A 71 -4.95 10.11 0.53
C SER A 71 -5.92 8.97 0.87
N PHE A 72 -6.59 9.02 2.03
CA PHE A 72 -7.48 7.95 2.50
C PHE A 72 -8.53 7.59 1.46
N ARG A 73 -9.28 8.58 0.93
CA ARG A 73 -10.35 8.32 -0.05
C ARG A 73 -9.82 7.52 -1.25
N LYS A 74 -8.70 7.94 -1.83
CA LYS A 74 -8.13 7.27 -3.01
C LYS A 74 -7.62 5.86 -2.68
N PHE A 75 -6.97 5.71 -1.52
CA PHE A 75 -6.53 4.40 -1.04
C PHE A 75 -7.72 3.46 -0.78
N ARG A 76 -8.78 3.96 -0.15
CA ARG A 76 -10.02 3.23 0.13
C ARG A 76 -10.66 2.70 -1.15
N ASP A 77 -10.77 3.53 -2.19
CA ASP A 77 -11.36 3.12 -3.47
C ASP A 77 -10.56 1.98 -4.13
N VAL A 78 -9.22 2.04 -4.02
CA VAL A 78 -8.32 0.96 -4.49
C VAL A 78 -8.50 -0.31 -3.66
N LEU A 79 -8.56 -0.20 -2.33
CA LEU A 79 -8.71 -1.33 -1.43
C LEU A 79 -10.06 -2.02 -1.63
N LEU A 80 -11.16 -1.27 -1.79
CA LEU A 80 -12.49 -1.81 -2.12
C LEU A 80 -12.47 -2.54 -3.45
N SER A 81 -11.87 -1.94 -4.49
CA SER A 81 -11.76 -2.58 -5.81
C SER A 81 -11.03 -3.93 -5.75
N LEU A 82 -10.00 -4.03 -4.90
CA LEU A 82 -9.30 -5.30 -4.68
C LEU A 82 -10.10 -6.25 -3.80
N ALA A 83 -10.72 -5.79 -2.72
CA ALA A 83 -11.50 -6.65 -1.81
C ALA A 83 -12.68 -7.31 -2.52
N SER A 84 -13.33 -6.62 -3.46
CA SER A 84 -14.45 -7.16 -4.24
C SER A 84 -14.04 -8.17 -5.31
N LYS A 85 -12.74 -8.31 -5.62
CA LYS A 85 -12.24 -9.24 -6.64
C LYS A 85 -11.82 -10.56 -6.01
N LYS A 86 -12.16 -11.67 -6.68
CA LYS A 86 -11.57 -12.97 -6.34
C LYS A 86 -10.12 -13.03 -6.83
N HIS A 87 -9.18 -13.10 -5.90
CA HIS A 87 -7.76 -13.27 -6.20
C HIS A 87 -7.36 -14.74 -6.10
N SER A 88 -6.57 -15.23 -7.05
CA SER A 88 -5.86 -16.51 -6.91
C SER A 88 -4.61 -16.37 -6.04
N ASN A 89 -3.97 -15.19 -6.07
CA ASN A 89 -2.77 -14.89 -5.27
C ASN A 89 -3.13 -14.65 -3.79
N GLU A 90 -2.59 -15.48 -2.90
CA GLU A 90 -2.77 -15.39 -1.45
C GLU A 90 -2.15 -14.13 -0.84
N GLU A 91 -1.04 -13.64 -1.39
CA GLU A 91 -0.37 -12.43 -0.88
C GLU A 91 -1.24 -11.19 -1.07
N ILE A 92 -2.05 -11.15 -2.15
CA ILE A 92 -3.02 -10.07 -2.37
C ILE A 92 -4.10 -10.13 -1.28
N LYS A 93 -4.67 -11.32 -1.03
CA LYS A 93 -5.68 -11.51 0.02
C LYS A 93 -5.16 -11.09 1.39
N LEU A 94 -3.96 -11.55 1.75
CA LEU A 94 -3.30 -11.19 3.00
C LEU A 94 -3.07 -9.69 3.10
N SER A 95 -2.60 -9.05 2.02
CA SER A 95 -2.37 -7.61 2.00
C SER A 95 -3.67 -6.81 2.14
N VAL A 96 -4.75 -7.25 1.51
CA VAL A 96 -6.09 -6.66 1.69
C VAL A 96 -6.54 -6.79 3.15
N ALA A 97 -6.47 -7.98 3.74
CA ALA A 97 -6.88 -8.23 5.12
C ALA A 97 -6.08 -7.38 6.13
N VAL A 98 -4.76 -7.30 5.95
CA VAL A 98 -3.89 -6.45 6.78
C VAL A 98 -4.27 -4.98 6.65
N CYS A 99 -4.55 -4.50 5.44
CA CYS A 99 -4.95 -3.11 5.21
C CYS A 99 -6.31 -2.79 5.85
N ILE A 100 -7.29 -3.69 5.76
CA ILE A 100 -8.61 -3.51 6.39
C ILE A 100 -8.46 -3.46 7.92
N ARG A 101 -7.72 -4.41 8.51
CA ARG A 101 -7.41 -4.40 9.95
C ARG A 101 -6.78 -3.07 10.36
N ASP A 102 -5.79 -2.61 9.59
CA ASP A 102 -5.10 -1.36 9.85
C ASP A 102 -6.03 -0.16 9.78
N ILE A 103 -7.02 -0.14 8.87
CA ILE A 103 -8.07 0.90 8.83
C ILE A 103 -8.91 0.87 10.11
N CYS A 104 -9.40 -0.32 10.50
CA CYS A 104 -10.23 -0.46 11.69
C CYS A 104 -9.52 -0.02 12.97
N MET A 105 -8.21 -0.29 13.07
CA MET A 105 -7.38 0.09 14.21
C MET A 105 -7.15 1.61 14.32
N GLU A 106 -7.03 2.32 13.19
CA GLU A 106 -6.89 3.79 13.19
C GLU A 106 -8.22 4.51 13.46
N GLY A 107 -9.35 3.88 13.12
CA GLY A 107 -10.68 4.46 13.36
C GLY A 107 -11.78 3.45 13.04
N PRO A 108 -12.52 2.94 14.05
CA PRO A 108 -13.56 1.92 13.86
C PRO A 108 -14.64 2.34 12.85
N SER A 109 -14.99 3.63 12.80
CA SER A 109 -15.98 4.18 11.87
C SER A 109 -15.53 4.18 10.40
N ARG A 110 -14.23 4.07 10.13
CA ARG A 110 -13.65 4.05 8.78
C ARG A 110 -13.61 2.64 8.18
N GLY A 111 -13.71 1.61 9.02
CA GLY A 111 -13.68 0.21 8.64
C GLY A 111 -15.04 -0.41 8.29
N SER A 112 -16.14 0.28 8.62
CA SER A 112 -17.50 -0.24 8.47
C SER A 112 -17.86 -0.63 7.04
N GLU A 113 -17.41 0.13 6.05
CA GLU A 113 -17.65 -0.11 4.62
C GLU A 113 -16.95 -1.39 4.08
N PHE A 114 -16.02 -1.99 4.83
CA PHE A 114 -15.30 -3.21 4.43
C PHE A 114 -15.87 -4.48 5.06
N ILE A 115 -16.78 -4.35 6.03
CA ILE A 115 -17.32 -5.46 6.84
C ILE A 115 -18.83 -5.66 6.59
N SER A 116 -19.49 -4.67 5.97
CA SER A 116 -20.87 -4.74 5.49
C SER A 116 -21.01 -5.57 4.22
#